data_AF-X1EUH7-F1
#
_entry.id   AF-X1EUH7-F1
#
_cell.length_a   1.000
_cell.length_b   1.000
_cell.length_c   1.000
_cell.angle_alpha   90.00
_cell.angle_beta   90.00
_cell.angle_gamma   90.00
#
_symmetry.space_group_name_H-M   'P 1'
#
loop_
_entity.id
_entity.type
_entity.pdbx_description
1 polymer ?
#
loop_
_entity_poly.entity_id
_entity_poly.type
_entity_poly.pdbx_seq_one_letter_code
_entity_poly.pdbx_strand_id
1 'polypeptide(L)' 'MELLYQKLKSLQEKKQPIKVGLVGCGQMGSGMVSLVSQMPGLEVVAIAELDLERAKGAYETAGIPEEN' A
#
# COMPACT_ATOMS: atom_id res chain seq x y z
N MET A 1 -26.98 -5.88 1.94
CA MET A 1 -25.95 -4.86 2.18
C MET A 1 -24.60 -5.50 1.95
N GLU A 2 -23.75 -4.91 1.11
CA GLU A 2 -22.45 -5.49 0.75
C GLU A 2 -21.38 -5.00 1.73
N LEU A 3 -20.58 -5.91 2.28
CA LEU A 3 -19.53 -5.59 3.25
C LEU A 3 -18.34 -4.90 2.57
N LEU A 4 -17.60 -4.06 3.31
CA LEU A 4 -16.41 -3.36 2.80
C LEU A 4 -15.41 -4.32 2.15
N TYR A 5 -15.14 -5.45 2.79
CA TYR A 5 -14.22 -6.47 2.24
C TYR A 5 -14.65 -6.96 0.85
N GLN A 6 -15.94 -7.18 0.61
CA GLN A 6 -16.44 -7.64 -0.69
C GLN A 6 -16.29 -6.55 -1.77
N LYS A 7 -16.52 -5.28 -1.41
CA LYS A 7 -16.29 -4.14 -2.32
C LYS A 7 -14.83 -4.05 -2.74
N LEU A 8 -13.93 -4.13 -1.77
CA LEU A 8 -12.49 -4.10 -1.99
C LEU A 8 -12.00 -5.29 -2.84
N LYS A 9 -12.52 -6.48 -2.58
CA LYS A 9 -12.26 -7.67 -3.40
C LYS A 9 -12.73 -7.50 -4.85
N SER A 10 -13.91 -6.91 -5.07
CA SER A 10 -14.41 -6.63 -6.42
C SER A 10 -13.52 -5.66 -7.20
N LEU A 11 -12.92 -4.67 -6.54
CA LEU A 11 -11.97 -3.75 -7.15
C LEU A 11 -10.69 -4.46 -7.61
N GLN A 12 -10.18 -5.40 -6.80
CA GLN A 12 -9.05 -6.24 -7.18
C GLN A 12 -9.36 -7.11 -8.40
N GLU A 13 -10.51 -7.81 -8.39
CA GLU A 13 -10.92 -8.70 -9.48
C GLU A 13 -11.08 -7.93 -10.81
N LYS A 14 -11.55 -6.69 -10.74
CA LYS A 14 -11.67 -5.78 -11.89
C LYS A 14 -10.34 -5.11 -12.29
N LYS A 15 -9.25 -5.35 -11.56
CA LYS A 15 -7.95 -4.68 -11.74
C LYS A 15 -8.07 -3.14 -11.68
N GLN A 16 -8.94 -2.65 -10.82
CA GLN A 16 -9.18 -1.23 -10.58
C GLN A 16 -8.93 -0.89 -9.11
N PRO A 17 -7.68 -1.04 -8.62
CA PRO A 17 -7.39 -0.80 -7.22
C PRO A 17 -7.54 0.68 -6.86
N ILE A 18 -7.84 0.95 -5.60
CA ILE A 18 -7.71 2.28 -5.00
C ILE A 18 -6.22 2.56 -4.85
N LYS A 19 -5.74 3.58 -5.56
CA LYS A 19 -4.34 4.01 -5.52
C LYS A 19 -4.13 4.94 -4.33
N VAL A 20 -3.21 4.56 -3.45
CA VAL A 20 -2.86 5.28 -2.24
C VAL A 20 -1.50 5.95 -2.43
N GLY A 21 -1.46 7.27 -2.27
CA GLY A 21 -0.23 8.03 -2.10
C GLY A 21 -0.01 8.30 -0.62
N LEU A 22 1.19 7.99 -0.11
CA LEU A 22 1.56 8.21 1.29
C LEU A 22 2.59 9.35 1.37
N VAL A 23 2.42 10.25 2.33
CA VAL A 23 3.39 11.31 2.63
C VAL A 23 3.96 11.04 4.02
N GLY A 24 5.24 10.69 4.06
CA GLY A 24 5.94 10.25 5.27
C GLY A 24 5.79 8.75 5.55
N CYS A 25 6.91 8.07 5.79
CA CYS A 25 6.99 6.66 6.18
C CYS A 25 7.90 6.48 7.42
N GLY A 26 7.56 7.18 8.50
CA GLY A 26 7.99 6.82 9.85
C GLY A 26 7.26 5.56 10.36
N GLN A 27 7.27 5.31 11.67
CA GLN A 27 6.68 4.10 12.25
C GLN A 27 5.22 3.83 11.82
N MET A 28 4.38 4.88 11.83
CA MET A 28 2.98 4.75 11.42
C MET A 28 2.83 4.56 9.92
N GLY A 29 3.60 5.30 9.11
CA GLY A 29 3.51 5.23 7.65
C GLY A 29 3.98 3.87 7.12
N SER A 30 5.10 3.34 7.62
CA SER A 30 5.54 1.98 7.28
C SER A 30 4.50 0.93 7.68
N GLY A 31 3.88 1.06 8.86
CA GLY A 31 2.78 0.20 9.27
C GLY A 31 1.59 0.25 8.31
N MET A 32 1.26 1.44 7.77
CA MET A 32 0.23 1.58 6.75
C MET A 32 0.61 0.89 5.43
N VAL A 33 1.87 0.97 4.99
CA VAL A 33 2.34 0.24 3.79
C VAL A 33 2.18 -1.28 4.00
N SER A 34 2.58 -1.80 5.16
CA SER A 34 2.41 -3.23 5.49
C SER A 34 0.95 -3.67 5.60
N LEU A 35 0.04 -2.80 6.04
CA LEU A 35 -1.39 -3.12 6.10
C LEU A 35 -2.02 -3.08 4.71
N VAL A 36 -1.77 -2.02 3.95
CA VAL A 36 -2.35 -1.82 2.61
C VAL A 36 -1.92 -2.92 1.65
N SER A 37 -0.65 -3.35 1.69
CA SER A 37 -0.14 -4.45 0.86
C SER A 37 -0.86 -5.78 1.05
N GLN A 38 -1.56 -5.97 2.18
CA GLN A 38 -2.35 -7.18 2.48
C GLN A 38 -3.85 -6.99 2.22
N MET A 39 -4.30 -5.77 1.86
CA MET A 39 -5.71 -5.47 1.61
C MET A 39 -6.06 -5.63 0.14
N PRO A 40 -7.14 -6.35 -0.20
CA PRO A 40 -7.49 -6.52 -1.59
C PRO A 40 -7.93 -5.20 -2.22
N GLY A 41 -7.51 -4.93 -3.44
CA GLY A 41 -7.99 -3.78 -4.22
C GLY A 41 -7.54 -2.42 -3.67
N LEU A 42 -6.53 -2.37 -2.80
CA LEU A 42 -5.76 -1.17 -2.46
C LEU A 42 -4.31 -1.38 -2.86
N GLU A 43 -3.63 -0.29 -3.23
CA GLU A 43 -2.24 -0.33 -3.65
C GLU A 43 -1.54 0.97 -3.25
N VAL A 44 -0.41 0.88 -2.54
CA VAL A 44 0.46 2.04 -2.30
C VAL A 44 1.30 2.27 -3.55
N VAL A 45 0.96 3.29 -4.33
CA VAL A 45 1.61 3.57 -5.62
C VAL A 45 2.73 4.61 -5.52
N ALA A 46 2.80 5.36 -4.42
CA ALA A 46 3.83 6.35 -4.19
C ALA A 46 4.01 6.63 -2.70
N ILE A 47 5.27 6.84 -2.30
CA ILE A 47 5.64 7.39 -0.99
C ILE A 47 6.47 8.66 -1.24
N ALA A 48 6.06 9.78 -0.66
CA ALA A 48 6.87 10.98 -0.57
C ALA A 48 7.56 11.02 0.81
N GLU A 49 8.88 11.05 0.83
CA GLU A 49 9.68 11.02 2.06
C GLU A 49 10.96 11.85 1.87
N LEU A 50 11.47 12.41 2.96
CA LEU A 50 12.73 13.18 2.97
C LEU A 50 13.96 12.28 2.89
N ASP A 51 13.84 11.07 3.43
CA ASP A 51 14.87 10.02 3.45
C ASP A 51 14.42 8.82 2.60
N LEU A 52 15.00 8.69 1.39
CA LEU A 52 14.63 7.65 0.44
C LEU A 52 14.84 6.23 0.97
N GLU A 53 15.81 6.01 1.86
CA GLU A 53 16.09 4.69 2.40
C GLU A 53 14.96 4.23 3.35
N ARG A 54 14.28 5.18 4.02
CA ARG A 54 13.07 4.86 4.79
C ARG A 54 11.91 4.44 3.90
N ALA A 55 11.74 5.11 2.76
CA ALA A 55 10.69 4.75 1.81
C ALA A 55 10.92 3.35 1.22
N LYS A 56 12.16 3.05 0.82
CA LYS A 56 12.55 1.71 0.36
C LYS A 56 12.34 0.65 1.45
N GLY A 57 12.85 0.89 2.65
CA GLY A 57 12.68 -0.03 3.78
C GLY A 57 11.22 -0.29 4.14
N ALA A 58 10.33 0.68 3.95
CA ALA A 58 8.89 0.48 4.13
C ALA A 58 8.29 -0.49 3.10
N TYR A 59 8.69 -0.41 1.83
CA TYR A 59 8.31 -1.36 0.80
C TYR A 59 8.88 -2.75 1.07
N GLU A 60 10.17 -2.85 1.40
CA GLU A 60 10.83 -4.12 1.73
C GLU A 60 10.18 -4.83 2.91
N THR A 61 9.88 -4.09 3.99
CA THR A 61 9.20 -4.62 5.18
C THR A 61 7.78 -5.11 4.86
N ALA A 62 7.13 -4.50 3.87
CA ALA A 62 5.84 -4.94 3.36
C ALA A 62 5.95 -6.13 2.37
N GLY A 63 7.16 -6.65 2.13
CA GLY A 63 7.40 -7.76 1.20
C GLY A 63 7.29 -7.37 -0.27
N ILE A 64 7.38 -6.06 -0.58
CA ILE A 64 7.35 -5.55 -1.95
C ILE A 64 8.81 -5.45 -2.43
N PRO A 65 9.22 -6.26 -3.43
CA PRO A 65 10.59 -6.22 -3.95
C PRO A 65 10.84 -4.93 -4.73
N GLU A 66 12.12 -4.58 -4.92
CA GLU A 66 12.56 -3.38 -5.68
C GLU A 66 12.26 -3.47 -7.20
N GLU A 67 11.58 -4.52 -7.66
CA GLU A 67 11.37 -4.78 -9.08
C GLU A 67 10.04 -4.15 -9.56
N ASN A 68 10.14 -3.17 -10.46
CA ASN A 68 9.05 -2.68 -11.32
C ASN A 68 9.32 -3.06 -12.78
#